data_AF-A0A523XIJ8-F1
#
_entry.id   AF-A0A523XIJ8-F1
#
_cell.length_a   1.000
_cell.length_b   1.000
_cell.length_c   1.000
_cell.angle_alpha   90.00
_cell.angle_beta   90.00
_cell.angle_gamma   90.00
#
_symmetry.space_group_name_H-M   'P 1'
#
loop_
_entity.id
_entity.type
_entity.pdbx_description
1 polymer ?
#
loop_
_entity_poly.entity_id
_entity_poly.type
_entity_poly.pdbx_seq_one_letter_code
_entity_poly.pdbx_strand_id
1 'polypeptide(L)'
;MAKPTTTKIPGALLDELTAASIDDPKWLAENYSALVRRYPDQFVAVFNKKVVGSHRDISELMRLVDRRLPRVSKLVSTEYLTSKKATVIL
;
A
#
# COMPACT_ATOMS: atom_id res chain seq x y z
N MET A 1 4.87 23.39 26.74
CA MET A 1 5.61 22.68 25.67
C MET A 1 5.19 21.21 25.70
N ALA A 2 4.33 20.76 24.78
CA ALA A 2 3.90 19.37 24.72
C ALA A 2 4.98 18.53 24.02
N LYS A 3 5.53 17.55 24.73
CA LYS A 3 6.50 16.58 24.18
C LYS A 3 5.77 15.69 23.17
N PRO A 4 6.32 15.39 21.98
CA PRO A 4 5.72 14.41 21.09
C PRO A 4 5.86 13.02 21.72
N THR A 5 4.73 12.48 22.18
CA THR A 5 4.65 11.12 22.72
C THR A 5 4.86 10.14 21.56
N THR A 6 6.08 9.65 21.37
CA THR A 6 6.33 8.47 20.56
C THR A 6 5.73 7.27 21.29
N THR A 7 4.43 7.02 21.08
CA THR A 7 3.79 5.77 21.46
C THR A 7 4.54 4.67 20.73
N LYS A 8 5.35 3.83 21.38
CA LYS A 8 5.88 2.63 20.70
C LYS A 8 4.68 1.74 20.39
N ILE A 9 4.48 1.36 19.12
CA ILE A 9 3.48 0.34 18.80
C ILE A 9 3.93 -0.95 19.52
N PRO A 10 3.07 -1.61 20.32
CA PRO A 10 3.41 -2.91 20.90
C PRO A 10 3.76 -3.89 19.78
N GLY A 11 4.85 -4.66 19.93
CA GLY A 11 5.30 -5.61 18.90
C GLY A 11 4.19 -6.55 18.41
N ALA A 12 3.31 -6.98 19.33
CA ALA A 12 2.14 -7.80 19.01
C ALA A 12 1.17 -7.14 17.99
N LEU A 13 0.97 -5.82 18.07
CA LEU A 13 0.13 -5.10 17.10
C LEU A 13 0.81 -5.00 15.73
N LEU A 14 2.15 -4.91 15.70
CA LEU A 14 2.92 -4.98 14.46
C LEU A 14 2.80 -6.36 13.82
N ASP A 15 2.87 -7.44 14.60
CA ASP A 15 2.73 -8.80 14.10
C ASP A 15 1.32 -9.08 13.55
N GLU A 16 0.26 -8.63 14.24
CA GLU A 16 -1.12 -8.73 13.74
C GLU A 16 -1.34 -7.93 12.46
N LEU A 17 -0.81 -6.70 12.38
CA LEU A 17 -0.90 -5.87 11.18
C LEU A 17 -0.10 -6.45 10.01
N THR A 18 1.04 -7.09 10.29
CA THR A 18 1.85 -7.77 9.29
C THR A 18 1.15 -9.02 8.79
N ALA A 19 0.60 -9.84 9.69
CA ALA A 19 -0.17 -11.03 9.34
C ALA A 19 -1.42 -10.69 8.50
N ALA A 20 -2.13 -9.61 8.84
CA ALA A 20 -3.26 -9.13 8.05
C ALA A 20 -2.85 -8.63 6.65
N SER A 21 -1.62 -8.13 6.50
CA SER A 21 -1.09 -7.65 5.23
C SER A 21 -0.59 -8.76 4.29
N ILE A 22 -0.38 -9.99 4.79
CA ILE A 22 0.03 -11.14 3.97
C ILE A 22 -0.97 -11.44 2.83
N ASP A 23 -2.26 -11.18 3.07
CA ASP A 23 -3.31 -11.38 2.08
C ASP A 23 -3.49 -10.20 1.12
N ASP A 24 -2.85 -9.05 1.36
CA ASP A 24 -2.97 -7.85 0.52
C ASP A 24 -2.61 -8.11 -0.95
N PRO A 25 -1.49 -8.79 -1.29
CA PRO A 25 -1.19 -9.13 -2.68
C PRO A 25 -2.24 -10.05 -3.31
N LYS A 26 -2.80 -10.99 -2.54
CA LYS A 26 -3.86 -11.88 -3.05
C LYS A 26 -5.15 -11.11 -3.32
N TRP A 27 -5.57 -10.25 -2.39
CA TRP A 27 -6.73 -9.38 -2.58
C TRP A 27 -6.52 -8.42 -3.75
N LEU A 28 -5.31 -7.88 -3.91
CA LEU A 28 -4.98 -6.99 -5.03
C LEU A 28 -5.08 -7.74 -6.37
N ALA A 29 -4.55 -8.97 -6.46
CA ALA A 29 -4.68 -9.81 -7.66
C ALA A 29 -6.15 -10.13 -7.99
N GLU A 30 -6.96 -10.51 -6.99
CA GLU A 30 -8.39 -10.78 -7.15
C GLU A 30 -9.18 -9.53 -7.59
N ASN A 31 -8.77 -8.35 -7.12
CA ASN A 31 -9.43 -7.08 -7.41
C ASN A 31 -8.75 -6.28 -8.55
N TYR A 32 -7.71 -6.83 -9.19
CA TYR A 32 -6.86 -6.11 -10.14
C TYR A 32 -7.68 -5.47 -11.26
N SER A 33 -8.59 -6.23 -11.86
CA SER A 33 -9.46 -5.74 -12.95
C SER A 33 -10.33 -4.55 -12.53
N ALA A 34 -10.84 -4.53 -11.30
CA ALA A 34 -11.64 -3.43 -10.78
C ALA A 34 -10.77 -2.21 -10.43
N LEU A 35 -9.58 -2.47 -9.87
CA LEU A 35 -8.65 -1.43 -9.49
C LEU A 35 -8.04 -0.73 -10.71
N VAL A 36 -7.70 -1.46 -11.78
CA VAL A 36 -7.20 -0.89 -13.04
C VAL A 36 -8.22 0.04 -13.68
N ARG A 37 -9.51 -0.29 -13.62
CA ARG A 37 -10.58 0.60 -14.11
C ARG A 37 -10.69 1.89 -13.30
N ARG A 38 -10.40 1.81 -12.00
CA ARG A 38 -10.55 2.94 -11.06
C ARG A 38 -9.30 3.80 -10.95
N TYR A 39 -8.12 3.20 -11.12
CA TYR A 39 -6.81 3.83 -11.03
C TYR A 39 -5.95 3.44 -12.25
N PRO A 40 -6.34 3.85 -13.47
CA PRO A 40 -5.61 3.47 -14.68
C PRO A 40 -4.25 4.17 -14.72
N ASP A 41 -3.21 3.39 -15.02
CA ASP A 41 -1.81 3.84 -15.16
C ASP A 41 -1.32 4.57 -13.91
N GLN A 42 -1.61 3.99 -12.74
CA GLN A 42 -1.26 4.53 -11.44
C GLN A 42 -0.65 3.45 -10.55
N PHE A 43 0.29 3.85 -9.71
CA PHE A 43 0.69 3.08 -8.55
C PHE A 43 -0.42 3.15 -7.51
N VAL A 44 -0.79 2.00 -6.96
CA VAL A 44 -1.77 1.88 -5.90
C VAL A 44 -1.11 1.21 -4.71
N ALA A 45 -1.29 1.86 -3.56
CA ALA A 45 -0.84 1.38 -2.28
C ALA A 45 -2.02 0.73 -1.55
N VAL A 46 -1.89 -0.55 -1.24
CA VAL A 46 -2.90 -1.35 -0.53
C VAL A 46 -2.34 -1.80 0.81
N PHE A 47 -3.14 -1.60 1.85
CA PHE A 47 -2.83 -2.07 3.19
C PHE A 47 -4.10 -2.61 3.83
N ASN A 48 -4.04 -3.83 4.36
CA ASN A 48 -5.16 -4.53 4.97
C ASN A 48 -6.41 -4.54 4.07
N LYS A 49 -6.22 -5.00 2.82
CA LYS A 49 -7.26 -5.16 1.78
C LYS A 49 -7.98 -3.86 1.42
N LYS A 50 -7.33 -2.72 1.63
CA LYS A 50 -7.87 -1.38 1.32
C LYS A 50 -6.85 -0.52 0.60
N VAL A 51 -7.32 0.22 -0.40
CA VAL A 51 -6.51 1.24 -1.08
C VAL A 51 -6.28 2.41 -0.13
N VAL A 52 -5.04 2.58 0.31
CA VAL A 52 -4.62 3.67 1.20
C VAL A 52 -4.01 4.85 0.46
N GLY A 53 -3.61 4.65 -0.79
CA GLY A 53 -3.12 5.70 -1.67
C GLY A 53 -3.12 5.27 -3.14
N SER A 54 -3.18 6.25 -4.04
CA SER A 54 -2.95 6.04 -5.47
C SER A 54 -2.28 7.28 -6.06
N HIS A 55 -1.30 7.08 -6.94
CA HIS A 55 -0.63 8.17 -7.65
C HIS A 55 0.08 7.66 -8.91
N ARG A 56 0.28 8.50 -9.92
CA ARG A 56 1.04 8.14 -11.14
C ARG A 56 2.54 8.04 -10.92
N ASP A 57 3.03 8.73 -9.90
CA ASP A 57 4.43 8.76 -9.49
C ASP A 57 4.59 8.00 -8.17
N ILE A 58 5.48 7.01 -8.14
CA ILE A 58 5.72 6.17 -6.97
C ILE A 58 6.31 6.97 -5.79
N SER A 59 7.12 7.99 -6.04
CA SER A 59 7.71 8.84 -4.99
C SER A 59 6.63 9.65 -4.28
N GLU A 60 5.68 10.20 -5.05
CA GLU A 60 4.53 10.91 -4.49
C GLU A 60 3.55 9.96 -3.78
N LEU A 61 3.37 8.74 -4.29
CA LEU A 61 2.61 7.70 -3.59
C LEU A 61 3.25 7.38 -2.24
N MET A 62 4.56 7.12 -2.20
CA MET A 62 5.29 6.83 -0.96
C MET A 62 5.18 8.01 0.02
N ARG A 63 5.29 9.26 -0.45
CA ARG A 63 5.05 10.45 0.38
C ARG A 63 3.61 10.52 0.94
N LEU A 64 2.61 10.12 0.16
CA LEU A 64 1.22 10.07 0.62
C LEU A 64 1.03 8.97 1.67
N VAL A 65 1.62 7.80 1.45
CA VAL A 65 1.57 6.66 2.35
C VAL A 65 2.32 6.97 3.64
N ASP A 66 3.53 7.52 3.60
CA ASP A 66 4.30 7.94 4.77
C ASP A 66 3.55 9.00 5.60
N ARG A 67 2.85 9.93 4.94
CA ARG A 67 2.04 10.93 5.65
C ARG A 67 0.79 10.33 6.30
N ARG A 68 0.11 9.39 5.63
CA ARG A 68 -1.11 8.75 6.16
C ARG A 68 -0.81 7.67 7.19
N LEU A 69 0.28 6.95 7.01
CA LEU A 69 0.63 5.72 7.71
C LEU A 69 2.15 5.69 8.02
N PRO A 70 2.68 6.66 8.80
CA PRO A 70 4.12 6.81 9.04
C PRO A 70 4.79 5.62 9.75
N ARG A 71 4.00 4.66 10.25
CA ARG A 71 4.48 3.52 11.04
C ARG A 71 4.32 2.18 10.36
N VAL A 72 3.49 2.12 9.34
CA VAL A 72 3.22 0.89 8.58
C VAL A 72 3.49 1.09 7.09
N SER A 73 4.07 2.22 6.68
CA SER A 73 4.41 2.50 5.28
C SER A 73 5.30 1.42 4.65
N LYS A 74 6.17 0.80 5.45
CA LYS A 74 7.01 -0.35 5.04
C LYS A 74 6.24 -1.66 4.85
N LEU A 75 5.02 -1.76 5.38
CA LEU A 75 4.14 -2.93 5.27
C LEU A 75 3.10 -2.77 4.16
N VAL A 76 3.11 -1.64 3.44
CA VAL A 76 2.10 -1.38 2.40
C VAL A 76 2.52 -2.06 1.11
N SER A 77 1.62 -2.90 0.57
CA SER A 77 1.80 -3.53 -0.74
C SER A 77 1.55 -2.48 -1.82
N THR A 78 2.56 -2.24 -2.65
CA THR A 78 2.48 -1.25 -3.73
C THR A 78 2.56 -1.95 -5.08
N GLU A 79 1.56 -1.73 -5.93
CA GLU A 79 1.49 -2.34 -7.26
C GLU A 79 1.20 -1.26 -8.31
N TYR A 80 1.84 -1.37 -9.48
CA TYR A 80 1.50 -0.54 -10.62
C TYR A 80 0.35 -1.16 -11.39
N LEU A 81 -0.76 -0.43 -11.45
CA LEU A 81 -1.95 -0.86 -12.16
C LEU A 81 -1.93 -0.29 -13.57
N THR A 82 -1.76 -1.17 -14.55
CA THR A 82 -1.82 -0.77 -15.95
C THR A 82 -2.74 -1.70 -16.73
N SER A 83 -3.53 -1.10 -17.60
CA SER A 83 -4.35 -1.83 -18.57
C SER A 83 -3.50 -2.41 -19.70
N LYS A 84 -2.23 -2.01 -19.81
CA LYS A 84 -1.30 -2.52 -20.82
C LYS A 84 -0.70 -3.83 -20.32
N LYS A 85 -0.81 -4.91 -21.11
CA LYS A 85 -0.09 -6.16 -20.83
C LYS A 85 1.41 -5.86 -20.70
N ALA A 86 1.96 -6.01 -19.51
CA ALA A 86 3.40 -6.01 -19.32
C ALA A 86 3.95 -7.30 -19.95
N THR A 87 4.61 -7.17 -21.11
CA THR A 87 5.52 -8.22 -21.59
C THR A 87 6.74 -8.19 -20.68
N VAL A 88 6.86 -9.16 -19.78
CA VAL A 88 8.10 -9.39 -19.05
C VAL A 88 9.08 -10.03 -20.05
N ILE A 89 10.18 -9.35 -20.35
CA ILE A 89 11.34 -9.97 -20.98
C ILE A 89 12.24 -10.39 -19.83
N LEU A 90 12.39 -11.71 -19.64
CA LEU A 90 13.29 -12.36 -18.69
C LEU A 90 14.70 -12.47 -19.29
#